data_AF-A0A3P6C0X9-F1
#
_entry.id   AF-A0A3P6C0X9-F1
#
_cell.length_a   1.000
_cell.length_b   1.000
_cell.length_c   1.000
_cell.angle_alpha   90.00
_cell.angle_beta   90.00
_cell.angle_gamma   90.00
#
_symmetry.space_group_name_H-M   'P 1'
#
loop_
_entity.id
_entity.type
_entity.pdbx_description
1 polymer ?
#
loop_
_entity_poly.entity_id
_entity_poly.type
_entity_poly.pdbx_seq_one_letter_code
_entity_poly.pdbx_strand_id
1 'polypeptide(L)'
;MERMLQYLSCQSIKTDCKDLITMIKESQAWPSLATELEAIKTLKICFPEFKMSHIPRAQNGISDSLGKIARLFHRELCYIGCSISIWLSRPPQV
;
A
#
# COMPACT_ATOMS: atom_id res chain seq x y z
N MET A 1 6.56 17.47 -3.73
CA MET A 1 5.83 16.20 -3.99
C MET A 1 4.69 16.41 -5.00
N GLU A 2 4.10 17.61 -5.09
CA GLU A 2 2.97 17.95 -5.99
C GLU A 2 3.22 17.72 -7.49
N ARG A 3 4.47 17.87 -7.98
CA ARG A 3 4.76 17.76 -9.43
C ARG A 3 4.74 16.33 -9.99
N MET A 4 4.88 15.30 -9.15
CA MET A 4 4.78 13.90 -9.61
C MET A 4 3.33 13.46 -9.83
N LEU A 5 2.41 13.98 -9.01
CA LEU A 5 0.99 13.62 -9.08
C LEU A 5 0.31 14.19 -10.34
N GLN A 6 0.83 15.29 -10.90
CA GLN A 6 0.29 15.91 -12.12
C GLN A 6 0.43 15.06 -13.39
N TYR A 7 1.33 14.06 -13.41
CA TYR A 7 1.54 13.20 -14.60
C TYR A 7 0.93 11.81 -14.48
N LEU A 8 0.51 11.40 -13.28
CA LEU A 8 -0.15 10.11 -13.06
C LEU A 8 -1.66 10.31 -13.25
N SER A 9 -2.11 10.19 -14.50
CA SER A 9 -3.53 10.32 -14.85
C SER A 9 -4.41 9.19 -14.31
N CYS A 10 -3.82 8.04 -13.98
CA CYS A 10 -4.53 6.85 -13.51
C CYS A 10 -3.69 6.07 -12.49
N GLN A 11 -4.28 5.77 -11.33
CA GLN A 11 -3.70 4.90 -10.31
C GLN A 11 -4.52 3.62 -10.19
N SER A 12 -3.93 2.49 -10.59
CA SER A 12 -4.51 1.16 -10.43
C SER A 12 -3.75 0.38 -9.36
N ILE A 13 -4.39 0.21 -8.20
CA ILE A 13 -3.87 -0.52 -7.06
C ILE A 13 -4.45 -1.94 -7.05
N LYS A 14 -3.57 -2.92 -6.87
CA LYS A 14 -3.94 -4.32 -6.69
C LYS A 14 -3.53 -4.76 -5.30
N THR A 15 -4.45 -5.42 -4.60
CA THR A 15 -4.23 -5.96 -3.25
C THR A 15 -4.83 -7.34 -3.15
N ASP A 16 -4.25 -8.22 -2.36
CA ASP A 16 -4.85 -9.50 -2.02
C ASP A 16 -5.67 -9.46 -0.71
N CYS A 17 -5.68 -8.32 -0.03
CA CYS A 17 -6.48 -8.09 1.15
C CYS A 17 -7.90 -7.67 0.75
N LYS A 18 -8.86 -8.60 0.81
CA LYS A 18 -10.29 -8.30 0.59
C LYS A 18 -10.84 -7.33 1.64
N ASP A 19 -10.38 -7.46 2.87
CA ASP A 19 -10.84 -6.62 3.97
C ASP A 19 -10.48 -5.16 3.72
N LEU A 20 -9.29 -4.87 3.16
CA LEU A 20 -8.91 -3.51 2.80
C LEU A 20 -9.90 -2.84 1.83
N ILE A 21 -10.39 -3.59 0.84
CA ILE A 21 -11.39 -3.08 -0.10
C ILE A 21 -12.71 -2.78 0.62
N THR A 22 -13.09 -3.62 1.57
CA THR A 22 -14.29 -3.43 2.39
C THR A 22 -14.13 -2.27 3.36
N MET A 23 -12.98 -2.15 4.04
CA MET A 23 -12.65 -1.04 4.95
C MET A 23 -12.71 0.32 4.25
N ILE A 24 -12.26 0.41 3.00
CA ILE A 24 -12.33 1.66 2.24
C ILE A 24 -13.79 2.03 1.88
N LYS A 25 -14.63 1.02 1.61
CA LYS A 25 -16.06 1.25 1.32
C LYS A 25 -16.87 1.58 2.58
N GLU A 26 -16.58 0.90 3.67
CA GLU A 26 -17.33 0.93 4.93
C GLU A 26 -16.43 1.44 6.07
N SER A 27 -15.77 2.59 5.87
CA SER A 27 -14.75 3.07 6.81
C SER A 27 -15.26 3.26 8.24
N GLN A 28 -16.56 3.54 8.40
CA GLN A 28 -17.20 3.72 9.70
C GLN A 28 -17.23 2.44 10.55
N ALA A 29 -17.13 1.26 9.92
CA ALA A 29 -17.08 -0.02 10.63
C ALA A 29 -15.69 -0.32 11.25
N TRP A 30 -14.67 0.49 10.93
CA TRP A 30 -13.27 0.25 11.31
C TRP A 30 -12.63 1.47 11.98
N PRO A 31 -13.16 1.93 13.13
CA PRO A 31 -12.73 3.18 13.76
C PRO A 31 -11.25 3.17 14.20
N SER A 32 -10.68 2.00 14.48
CA SER A 32 -9.26 1.85 14.82
C SER A 32 -8.30 2.18 13.67
N LEU A 33 -8.80 2.24 12.43
CA LEU A 33 -8.03 2.55 11.22
C LEU A 33 -8.48 3.87 10.56
N ALA A 34 -9.19 4.72 11.31
CA ALA A 34 -9.80 5.92 10.75
C ALA A 34 -8.77 6.84 10.07
N THR A 35 -7.60 7.03 10.68
CA THR A 35 -6.54 7.89 10.15
C THR A 35 -6.00 7.37 8.82
N GLU A 36 -5.73 6.07 8.73
CA GLU A 36 -5.23 5.41 7.53
C GLU A 36 -6.28 5.44 6.41
N LEU A 37 -7.56 5.23 6.75
CA LEU A 37 -8.65 5.27 5.78
C LEU A 37 -8.91 6.68 5.24
N GLU A 38 -8.77 7.72 6.06
CA GLU A 38 -8.85 9.11 5.59
C GLU A 38 -7.66 9.47 4.68
N ALA A 39 -6.45 8.96 4.96
CA ALA A 39 -5.31 9.13 4.06
C ALA A 39 -5.58 8.50 2.69
N ILE A 40 -6.18 7.31 2.63
CA ILE A 40 -6.55 6.64 1.38
C ILE A 40 -7.64 7.43 0.63
N LYS A 41 -8.64 7.97 1.33
CA LYS A 41 -9.66 8.83 0.71
C LYS A 41 -9.05 10.09 0.12
N THR A 42 -8.12 10.72 0.83
CA THR A 42 -7.39 11.89 0.34
C THR A 42 -6.60 11.55 -0.92
N LEU A 43 -5.88 10.43 -0.91
CA LEU A 43 -5.17 9.94 -2.10
C LEU A 43 -6.12 9.72 -3.28
N LYS A 44 -7.31 9.16 -3.05
CA LYS A 44 -8.32 8.95 -4.09
C LYS A 44 -8.75 10.27 -4.75
N ILE A 45 -8.79 11.38 -4.01
CA ILE A 45 -9.12 12.71 -4.55
C ILE A 45 -7.97 13.27 -5.41
N CYS A 46 -6.72 12.90 -5.12
CA CYS A 46 -5.54 13.36 -5.86
C CYS A 46 -5.41 12.77 -7.27
N PHE A 47 -6.16 11.71 -7.63
CA PHE A 47 -6.06 11.05 -8.93
C PHE A 47 -7.40 11.13 -9.69
N PRO A 48 -7.41 11.59 -10.95
CA PRO A 48 -8.62 11.63 -11.78
C PRO A 48 -9.27 10.25 -11.95
N GLU A 49 -8.43 9.22 -12.13
CA GLU A 49 -8.84 7.83 -12.15
C GLU A 49 -8.14 7.04 -11.04
N PHE A 50 -8.92 6.50 -10.11
CA PHE A 50 -8.43 5.65 -9.03
C PHE A 50 -9.19 4.33 -9.00
N LYS A 51 -8.46 3.22 -9.19
CA LYS A 51 -9.01 1.86 -9.13
C LYS A 51 -8.25 1.06 -8.09
N MET A 52 -8.98 0.41 -7.18
CA MET A 52 -8.43 -0.62 -6.31
C MET A 52 -9.16 -1.93 -6.57
N SER A 53 -8.40 -3.02 -6.76
CA SER A 53 -8.97 -4.33 -7.09
C SER A 53 -8.30 -5.46 -6.32
N HIS A 54 -9.09 -6.50 -6.05
CA HIS A 54 -8.59 -7.71 -5.41
C HIS A 54 -7.85 -8.59 -6.42
N ILE A 55 -6.70 -9.14 -6.03
CA ILE A 55 -6.00 -10.22 -6.74
C ILE A 55 -5.72 -11.39 -5.79
N PRO A 56 -5.67 -12.65 -6.26
CA PRO A 56 -5.25 -13.77 -5.41
C PRO A 56 -3.84 -13.57 -4.84
N ARG A 57 -3.56 -14.06 -3.61
CA ARG A 57 -2.21 -14.01 -2.98
C ARG A 57 -1.10 -14.51 -3.91
N ALA A 58 -1.37 -15.58 -4.66
CA ALA A 58 -0.43 -16.15 -5.63
C ALA A 58 0.01 -15.16 -6.72
N GLN A 59 -0.81 -14.14 -7.02
CA GLN A 59 -0.49 -13.08 -7.97
C GLN A 59 0.14 -11.84 -7.31
N ASN A 60 0.19 -11.79 -5.97
CA ASN A 60 0.76 -10.67 -5.20
C ASN A 60 2.14 -11.02 -4.58
N GLY A 61 2.92 -11.89 -5.23
CA GLY A 61 4.13 -12.48 -4.64
C GLY A 61 5.22 -11.47 -4.23
N ILE A 62 5.37 -10.37 -4.99
CA ILE A 62 6.36 -9.32 -4.68
C ILE A 62 5.97 -8.60 -3.38
N SER A 63 4.72 -8.15 -3.27
CA SER A 63 4.23 -7.47 -2.07
C SER A 63 4.21 -8.40 -0.86
N ASP A 64 3.83 -9.67 -1.03
CA ASP A 64 3.92 -10.69 0.03
C ASP A 64 5.34 -10.84 0.57
N SER A 65 6.32 -10.98 -0.34
CA SER A 65 7.73 -11.12 0.01
C SER A 65 8.26 -9.88 0.73
N LEU A 66 7.91 -8.68 0.24
CA LEU A 66 8.27 -7.42 0.88
C LEU A 66 7.66 -7.30 2.29
N GLY A 67 6.39 -7.67 2.46
CA GLY A 67 5.74 -7.67 3.77
C GLY A 67 6.36 -8.67 4.75
N LYS A 68 6.77 -9.85 4.26
CA LYS A 68 7.52 -10.85 5.05
C LYS A 68 8.87 -10.31 5.49
N ILE A 69 9.62 -9.70 4.58
CA ILE A 69 10.91 -9.07 4.87
C ILE A 69 10.74 -7.93 5.88
N ALA A 70 9.76 -7.05 5.68
CA ALA A 70 9.53 -5.91 6.56
C ALA A 70 9.25 -6.35 8.01
N ARG A 71 8.53 -7.46 8.22
CA ARG A 71 8.29 -8.03 9.55
C ARG A 71 9.55 -8.54 10.26
N LEU A 72 10.66 -8.74 9.54
CA LEU A 72 11.95 -9.10 10.15
C LEU A 72 12.66 -7.88 10.77
N PHE A 73 12.20 -6.66 10.49
CA PHE A 73 12.78 -5.45 11.07
C PHE A 73 12.08 -5.10 12.38
N HIS A 74 12.84 -4.68 13.38
CA HIS A 74 12.32 -4.18 14.66
C HIS A 74 11.78 -2.74 14.60
N ARG A 75 11.59 -2.19 13.40
CA ARG A 75 11.12 -0.82 13.18
C ARG A 75 10.10 -0.79 12.07
N GLU A 76 9.25 0.22 12.10
CA GLU A 76 8.36 0.52 11.00
C GLU A 76 9.17 0.88 9.73
N LEU A 77 8.75 0.34 8.60
CA LEU A 77 9.35 0.59 7.30
C LEU A 77 8.30 1.12 6.33
N CYS A 78 8.61 2.25 5.71
CA CYS A 78 7.86 2.78 4.57
C CYS A 78 8.77 2.72 3.33
N TYR A 79 8.36 1.99 2.30
CA TYR A 79 9.09 1.86 1.05
C TYR A 79 8.19 2.17 -0.14
N ILE A 80 8.61 3.12 -0.97
CA ILE A 80 7.93 3.48 -2.23
C ILE A 80 8.98 3.42 -3.33
N GLY A 81 8.83 2.50 -4.28
CA GLY A 81 9.74 2.39 -5.40
C GLY A 81 9.40 1.24 -6.34
N CYS A 82 10.05 1.25 -7.51
CA CYS A 82 9.84 0.28 -8.59
C CYS A 82 10.80 -0.91 -8.53
N SER A 83 11.69 -0.96 -7.54
CA SER A 83 12.70 -2.01 -7.36
C SER A 83 12.79 -2.42 -5.89
N ILE A 84 13.41 -3.56 -5.57
CA ILE A 84 13.68 -3.90 -4.17
C ILE A 84 15.02 -3.29 -3.82
N SER A 85 15.05 -2.40 -2.83
CA SER A 85 16.30 -1.76 -2.42
C SER A 85 17.22 -2.77 -1.73
N ILE A 86 18.53 -2.67 -1.98
CA ILE A 86 19.55 -3.62 -1.48
C ILE A 86 19.51 -3.76 0.04
N TRP A 87 19.12 -2.71 0.77
CA TRP A 87 19.00 -2.71 2.22
C TRP A 87 17.79 -3.50 2.76
N LEU A 88 16.74 -3.74 1.95
CA LEU A 88 15.64 -4.63 2.33
C LEU A 88 16.08 -6.10 2.33
N SER A 89 17.04 -6.47 1.46
CA SER A 89 17.56 -7.84 1.38
C SER A 89 18.45 -8.25 2.55
N ARG A 90 18.84 -7.30 3.42
CA ARG A 90 19.66 -7.53 4.61
C ARG A 90 19.03 -6.82 5.81
N PRO A 91 18.08 -7.46 6.52
CA PRO A 91 17.64 -6.92 7.80
C PRO A 91 18.87 -6.69 8.69
N PRO A 92 18.98 -5.52 9.36
CA PRO A 92 20.11 -5.24 10.23
C PRO A 92 20.16 -6.35 11.27
N GLN A 93 21.27 -7.08 11.27
CA GLN A 93 21.59 -7.97 12.37
C GLN A 93 21.80 -7.06 13.58
N VAL A 94 21.07 -7.34 14.66
CA VAL A 94 21.29 -6.70 15.97
C VAL A 94 22.73 -6.91 16.39
#